data_AF-A0A9P8LEC2-F1
#
_entry.id   AF-A0A9P8LEC2-F1
#
_cell.length_a   1.000
_cell.length_b   1.000
_cell.length_c   1.000
_cell.angle_alpha   90.00
_cell.angle_beta   90.00
_cell.angle_gamma   90.00
#
_symmetry.space_group_name_H-M   'P 1'
#
loop_
_entity.id
_entity.type
_entity.pdbx_description
1 polymer ?
#
loop_
_entity_poly.entity_id
_entity_poly.type
_entity_poly.pdbx_seq_one_letter_code
_entity_poly.pdbx_strand_id
1 'polypeptide(L)'
;MPNADLTSILKRIHACLSRRDYTTASTLLTKAKLALLSLNALIPTPTTSQPTLALARETLELGALTSIRQQDPEGFTRYVQQLQPFYDLPSSRLPAAGGNKSKITGLYLLLLLSQGDYAGFHTLLEALEVSEDGCKFEEDVFIQYPVKLEQWLMEGSYNKVWDATKGEGVPSEEYGVFSEVGLICFQSERVRLQKGSCRSPT
;
A
#
# COMPACT_ATOMS: atom_id res chain seq x y z
N MET A 1 -19.62 20.09 15.53
CA MET A 1 -18.31 20.41 14.90
C MET A 1 -17.97 19.26 13.97
N PRO A 2 -17.82 19.48 12.66
CA PRO A 2 -17.74 18.40 11.67
C PRO A 2 -16.53 17.46 11.85
N ASN A 3 -15.45 17.93 12.49
CA ASN A 3 -14.31 17.07 12.86
C ASN A 3 -14.68 15.99 13.91
N ALA A 4 -15.60 16.28 14.85
CA ALA A 4 -16.00 15.31 15.88
C ALA A 4 -16.82 14.15 15.29
N ASP A 5 -17.64 14.45 14.29
CA ASP A 5 -18.42 13.45 13.57
C ASP A 5 -17.48 12.52 12.78
N LEU A 6 -16.45 13.07 12.13
CA LEU A 6 -15.43 12.30 11.41
C LEU A 6 -14.62 11.38 12.34
N THR A 7 -14.18 11.89 13.50
CA THR A 7 -13.47 11.04 14.49
C THR A 7 -14.36 9.92 15.02
N SER A 8 -15.67 10.15 15.19
CA SER A 8 -16.61 9.11 15.59
C SER A 8 -16.79 8.03 14.51
N ILE A 9 -16.80 8.44 13.24
CA ILE A 9 -16.88 7.53 12.09
C ILE A 9 -15.59 6.69 11.99
N LEU A 10 -14.41 7.31 12.17
CA LEU A 10 -13.13 6.60 12.16
C LEU A 10 -13.04 5.55 13.26
N LYS A 11 -13.47 5.87 14.48
CA LYS A 11 -13.55 4.87 15.57
C LYS A 11 -14.44 3.69 15.22
N ARG A 12 -15.55 3.94 14.52
CA ARG A 12 -16.45 2.87 14.03
C ARG A 12 -15.80 2.06 12.91
N ILE A 13 -15.08 2.70 12.00
CA ILE A 13 -14.31 2.01 10.95
C ILE A 13 -13.27 1.09 11.60
N HIS A 14 -12.50 1.58 12.58
CA HIS A 14 -11.55 0.74 13.32
C HIS A 14 -12.24 -0.46 13.98
N ALA A 15 -13.38 -0.25 14.64
CA ALA A 15 -14.14 -1.35 15.25
C ALA A 15 -14.65 -2.36 14.22
N CYS A 16 -15.09 -1.92 13.04
CA CYS A 16 -15.49 -2.80 11.93
C CYS A 16 -14.29 -3.58 11.36
N LEU A 17 -13.15 -2.92 11.19
CA LEU A 17 -11.92 -3.56 10.70
C LEU A 17 -11.39 -4.60 11.67
N SER A 18 -11.43 -4.35 12.98
CA SER A 18 -11.10 -5.35 14.01
C SER A 18 -12.03 -6.57 13.96
N ARG A 19 -13.27 -6.39 13.48
CA ARG A 19 -14.26 -7.46 13.30
C ARG A 19 -14.23 -8.10 11.90
N ARG A 20 -13.30 -7.67 11.02
CA ARG A 20 -13.19 -8.10 9.61
C ARG A 20 -14.46 -7.88 8.78
N ASP A 21 -15.31 -6.92 9.18
CA ASP A 21 -16.49 -6.57 8.38
C ASP A 21 -16.16 -5.45 7.39
N TYR A 22 -15.62 -5.88 6.24
CA TYR A 22 -15.17 -4.97 5.20
C TYR A 22 -16.33 -4.33 4.41
N THR A 23 -17.51 -4.97 4.40
CA THR A 23 -18.69 -4.45 3.70
C THR A 23 -19.28 -3.24 4.41
N THR A 24 -19.42 -3.29 5.75
CA THR A 24 -19.83 -2.11 6.49
C THR A 24 -18.72 -1.07 6.53
N ALA A 25 -17.45 -1.47 6.57
CA ALA A 25 -16.32 -0.54 6.47
C ALA A 25 -16.36 0.27 5.16
N SER A 26 -16.66 -0.33 4.00
CA SER A 26 -16.74 0.40 2.72
C SER A 26 -17.89 1.42 2.69
N THR A 27 -19.04 1.08 3.27
CA THR A 27 -20.17 2.02 3.40
C THR A 27 -19.83 3.19 4.34
N LEU A 28 -19.12 2.92 5.44
CA LEU A 28 -18.67 3.94 6.39
C LEU A 28 -17.56 4.82 5.79
N LEU A 29 -16.64 4.24 5.02
CA LEU A 29 -15.62 4.98 4.27
C LEU A 29 -16.25 5.91 3.24
N THR A 30 -17.31 5.48 2.55
CA THR A 30 -18.04 6.35 1.62
C THR A 30 -18.65 7.55 2.35
N LYS A 31 -19.25 7.32 3.53
CA LYS A 31 -19.76 8.41 4.39
C LYS A 31 -18.64 9.34 4.90
N ALA A 32 -17.50 8.77 5.29
CA ALA A 32 -16.32 9.54 5.69
C ALA A 32 -15.79 10.41 4.54
N LYS A 33 -15.74 9.88 3.31
CA LYS A 33 -15.35 10.64 2.12
C LYS A 33 -16.32 11.79 1.81
N LEU A 34 -17.63 11.57 1.95
CA LEU A 34 -18.63 12.64 1.79
C LEU A 34 -18.44 13.75 2.84
N ALA A 35 -18.12 13.38 4.08
CA ALA A 35 -17.78 14.35 5.12
C ALA A 35 -16.46 15.09 4.85
N LEU A 36 -15.47 14.43 4.26
CA LEU A 36 -14.22 15.06 3.83
C LEU A 36 -14.42 16.01 2.64
N LEU A 37 -15.35 15.67 1.72
CA LEU A 37 -15.76 16.54 0.62
C LEU A 37 -16.41 17.83 1.14
N SER A 38 -17.34 17.73 2.11
CA SER A 38 -17.98 18.92 2.67
C SER A 38 -16.98 19.82 3.43
N LEU A 39 -15.87 19.25 3.89
CA LEU A 39 -14.75 19.95 4.53
C LEU A 39 -13.69 20.47 3.54
N ASN A 40 -13.83 20.22 2.23
CA ASN A 40 -12.82 20.51 1.20
C ASN A 40 -11.41 20.00 1.57
N ALA A 41 -11.35 18.84 2.23
CA ALA A 41 -10.11 18.29 2.80
C ALA A 41 -9.55 17.08 2.04
N LEU A 42 -10.13 16.73 0.89
CA LEU A 42 -9.69 15.60 0.06
C LEU A 42 -8.40 15.88 -0.72
N ILE A 43 -8.09 17.15 -0.94
CA ILE A 43 -6.84 17.60 -1.57
C ILE A 43 -6.20 18.58 -0.57
N PRO A 44 -4.90 18.46 -0.28
CA PRO A 44 -4.25 19.31 0.70
C PRO A 44 -4.10 20.76 0.21
N THR A 45 -5.14 21.56 0.33
CA THR A 45 -5.12 23.00 0.02
C THR A 45 -4.51 23.80 1.17
N PRO A 46 -3.80 24.93 0.93
CA PRO A 46 -3.13 25.74 1.97
C PRO A 46 -4.05 26.17 3.13
N THR A 47 -5.35 26.23 2.88
CA THR A 47 -6.41 26.64 3.82
C THR A 47 -6.88 25.55 4.77
N THR A 48 -6.56 24.27 4.51
CA THR A 48 -7.04 23.16 5.35
C THR A 48 -6.24 23.05 6.65
N SER A 49 -6.96 22.92 7.77
CA SER A 49 -6.33 22.77 9.09
C SER A 49 -5.57 21.44 9.22
N GLN A 50 -4.42 21.48 9.90
CA GLN A 50 -3.58 20.30 10.19
C GLN A 50 -4.33 19.10 10.79
N PRO A 51 -5.24 19.24 11.78
CA PRO A 51 -5.97 18.08 12.31
C PRO A 51 -6.91 17.45 11.28
N THR A 52 -7.54 18.25 10.42
CA THR A 52 -8.40 17.72 9.35
C THR A 52 -7.58 16.99 8.28
N LEU A 53 -6.36 17.47 7.96
CA LEU A 53 -5.45 16.77 7.05
C LEU A 53 -4.99 15.42 7.61
N ALA A 54 -4.70 15.34 8.92
CA ALA A 54 -4.34 14.08 9.56
C ALA A 54 -5.49 13.06 9.51
N LEU A 55 -6.72 13.50 9.79
CA LEU A 55 -7.92 12.65 9.69
C LEU A 55 -8.21 12.23 8.24
N ALA A 56 -7.98 13.13 7.27
CA ALA A 56 -8.13 12.82 5.85
C ALA A 56 -7.13 11.74 5.40
N ARG A 57 -5.85 11.89 5.78
CA ARG A 57 -4.82 10.87 5.56
C ARG A 57 -5.26 9.53 6.15
N GLU A 58 -5.57 9.49 7.44
CA GLU A 58 -5.98 8.26 8.13
C GLU A 58 -7.18 7.58 7.43
N THR A 59 -8.19 8.36 7.04
CA THR A 59 -9.36 7.83 6.31
C THR A 59 -8.98 7.16 4.98
N LEU A 60 -8.09 7.80 4.21
CA LEU A 60 -7.64 7.29 2.92
C LEU A 60 -6.73 6.07 3.09
N GLU A 61 -5.87 6.06 4.11
CA GLU A 61 -5.01 4.92 4.46
C GLU A 61 -5.84 3.69 4.84
N LEU A 62 -6.87 3.85 5.69
CA LEU A 62 -7.79 2.79 6.03
C LEU A 62 -8.56 2.28 4.80
N GLY A 63 -8.93 3.19 3.90
CA GLY A 63 -9.53 2.84 2.61
C GLY A 63 -8.63 1.95 1.77
N ALA A 64 -7.35 2.31 1.65
CA ALA A 64 -6.35 1.52 0.93
C ALA A 64 -6.21 0.12 1.54
N LEU A 65 -5.99 0.03 2.86
CA LEU A 65 -5.84 -1.25 3.56
C LEU A 65 -7.09 -2.13 3.40
N THR A 66 -8.29 -1.52 3.50
CA THR A 66 -9.56 -2.23 3.29
C THR A 66 -9.68 -2.79 1.87
N SER A 67 -9.29 -2.01 0.85
CA SER A 67 -9.31 -2.47 -0.56
C SER A 67 -8.38 -3.66 -0.79
N ILE A 68 -7.18 -3.66 -0.20
CA ILE A 68 -6.28 -4.84 -0.27
C ILE A 68 -6.94 -6.07 0.36
N ARG A 69 -7.54 -5.92 1.54
CA ARG A 69 -8.23 -7.04 2.21
C ARG A 69 -9.44 -7.57 1.45
N GLN A 70 -10.10 -6.71 0.67
CA GLN A 70 -11.19 -7.10 -0.23
C GLN A 70 -10.71 -7.67 -1.58
N GLN A 71 -9.39 -7.78 -1.79
CA GLN A 71 -8.79 -8.20 -3.05
C GLN A 71 -9.21 -7.29 -4.23
N ASP A 72 -9.34 -5.98 -3.98
CA ASP A 72 -9.65 -4.95 -4.97
C ASP A 72 -8.40 -4.10 -5.29
N PRO A 73 -7.52 -4.55 -6.22
CA PRO A 73 -6.28 -3.86 -6.55
C PRO A 73 -6.50 -2.51 -7.24
N GLU A 74 -7.57 -2.37 -8.01
CA GLU A 74 -7.93 -1.11 -8.68
C GLU A 74 -8.35 -0.06 -7.65
N GLY A 75 -9.21 -0.44 -6.70
CA GLY A 75 -9.61 0.41 -5.59
C GLY A 75 -8.42 0.84 -4.75
N PHE A 76 -7.50 -0.07 -4.45
CA PHE A 76 -6.27 0.26 -3.72
C PHE A 76 -5.40 1.27 -4.49
N THR A 77 -5.16 1.05 -5.77
CA THR A 77 -4.35 1.96 -6.61
C THR A 77 -4.94 3.38 -6.62
N ARG A 78 -6.27 3.50 -6.71
CA ARG A 78 -6.96 4.78 -6.62
C ARG A 78 -6.73 5.48 -5.27
N TYR A 79 -6.74 4.74 -4.16
CA TYR A 79 -6.43 5.31 -2.84
C TYR A 79 -4.97 5.75 -2.73
N VAL A 80 -4.03 4.97 -3.26
CA VAL A 80 -2.60 5.33 -3.28
C VAL A 80 -2.38 6.64 -4.04
N GLN A 81 -3.00 6.79 -5.22
CA GLN A 81 -2.93 8.04 -6.00
C GLN A 81 -3.52 9.24 -5.24
N GLN A 82 -4.58 9.03 -4.47
CA GLN A 82 -5.17 10.08 -3.62
C GLN A 82 -4.28 10.44 -2.42
N LEU A 83 -3.47 9.50 -1.94
CA LEU A 83 -2.54 9.69 -0.82
C LEU A 83 -1.24 10.38 -1.24
N GLN A 84 -0.81 10.27 -2.49
CA GLN A 84 0.43 10.88 -3.00
C GLN A 84 0.56 12.37 -2.61
N PRO A 85 -0.42 13.25 -2.86
CA PRO A 85 -0.31 14.65 -2.49
C PRO A 85 -0.19 14.91 -0.99
N PHE A 86 -0.65 13.98 -0.14
CA PHE A 86 -0.51 14.08 1.32
C PHE A 86 0.89 13.63 1.79
N TYR A 87 1.52 12.71 1.06
CA TYR A 87 2.87 12.23 1.34
C TYR A 87 3.97 13.16 0.83
N ASP A 88 3.65 13.99 -0.16
CA ASP A 88 4.53 15.05 -0.69
C ASP A 88 4.55 16.30 0.19
N LEU A 89 3.67 16.39 1.20
CA LEU A 89 3.66 17.53 2.12
C LEU A 89 4.86 17.49 3.07
N PRO A 90 5.44 18.66 3.40
CA PRO A 90 6.52 18.72 4.36
C PRO A 90 6.06 18.29 5.76
N SER A 91 6.98 17.66 6.50
CA SER A 91 6.75 17.19 7.88
C SER A 91 6.30 18.30 8.85
N SER A 92 6.57 19.57 8.53
CA SER A 92 6.10 20.74 9.27
C SER A 92 4.57 20.92 9.21
N ARG A 93 3.96 20.47 8.11
CA ARG A 93 2.52 20.63 7.85
C ARG A 93 1.75 19.36 8.21
N LEU A 94 2.32 18.20 7.93
CA LEU A 94 1.74 16.92 8.28
C LEU A 94 2.82 16.06 8.94
N PRO A 95 2.72 15.80 10.25
CA PRO A 95 3.70 14.96 10.92
C PRO A 95 3.73 13.57 10.28
N ALA A 96 4.93 13.07 9.95
CA ALA A 96 5.12 11.69 9.51
C ALA A 96 4.77 10.69 10.61
N ALA A 97 4.80 11.12 11.89
CA ALA A 97 4.36 10.34 13.03
C ALA A 97 2.88 9.92 12.89
N GLY A 98 2.64 8.61 12.98
CA GLY A 98 1.30 8.00 12.87
C GLY A 98 0.78 7.82 11.44
N GLY A 99 1.61 8.01 10.41
CA GLY A 99 1.26 7.67 9.03
C GLY A 99 1.66 6.23 8.68
N ASN A 100 0.85 5.55 7.87
CA ASN A 100 1.16 4.23 7.33
C ASN A 100 1.83 4.30 5.95
N LYS A 101 2.55 5.40 5.66
CA LYS A 101 3.20 5.68 4.36
C LYS A 101 4.05 4.50 3.91
N SER A 102 5.03 4.08 4.70
CA SER A 102 5.92 2.95 4.36
C SER A 102 5.16 1.65 4.11
N LYS A 103 4.17 1.36 4.95
CA LYS A 103 3.35 0.16 4.83
C LYS A 103 2.56 0.14 3.52
N ILE A 104 1.92 1.26 3.16
CA ILE A 104 1.13 1.39 1.93
C ILE A 104 2.04 1.37 0.70
N THR A 105 3.18 2.05 0.75
CA THR A 105 4.18 2.00 -0.31
C THR A 105 4.70 0.58 -0.54
N GLY A 106 5.02 -0.16 0.53
CA GLY A 106 5.43 -1.57 0.41
C GLY A 106 4.34 -2.48 -0.16
N LEU A 107 3.07 -2.26 0.20
CA LEU A 107 1.93 -2.96 -0.41
C LEU A 107 1.77 -2.64 -1.90
N TYR A 108 2.02 -1.39 -2.29
CA TYR A 108 1.99 -0.98 -3.69
C TYR A 108 3.15 -1.57 -4.51
N LEU A 109 4.35 -1.65 -3.94
CA LEU A 109 5.47 -2.37 -4.53
C LEU A 109 5.13 -3.86 -4.75
N LEU A 110 4.52 -4.53 -3.77
CA LEU A 110 4.04 -5.90 -3.93
C LEU A 110 2.98 -6.03 -5.02
N LEU A 111 2.10 -5.05 -5.16
CA LEU A 111 1.11 -5.02 -6.23
C LEU A 111 1.79 -4.90 -7.61
N LEU A 112 2.82 -4.07 -7.76
CA LEU A 112 3.55 -3.96 -9.02
C LEU A 112 4.25 -5.28 -9.38
N LEU A 113 4.87 -5.92 -8.38
CA LEU A 113 5.42 -7.27 -8.54
C LEU A 113 4.35 -8.30 -8.91
N SER A 114 3.12 -8.15 -8.44
CA SER A 114 2.00 -9.04 -8.81
C SER A 114 1.62 -8.97 -10.27
N GLN A 115 1.69 -7.76 -10.83
CA GLN A 115 1.31 -7.46 -12.20
C GLN A 115 2.46 -7.75 -13.17
N GLY A 116 3.68 -7.97 -12.66
CA GLY A 116 4.88 -8.10 -13.47
C GLY A 116 5.40 -6.75 -13.99
N ASP A 117 5.00 -5.64 -13.37
CA ASP A 117 5.46 -4.31 -13.73
C ASP A 117 6.75 -3.94 -12.97
N TYR A 118 7.87 -4.50 -13.43
CA TYR A 118 9.20 -4.20 -12.88
C TYR A 118 9.64 -2.77 -13.16
N ALA A 119 9.19 -2.18 -14.28
CA ALA A 119 9.54 -0.81 -14.64
C ALA A 119 8.93 0.18 -13.64
N GLY A 120 7.63 0.03 -13.35
CA GLY A 120 6.95 0.80 -12.31
C GLY A 120 7.55 0.57 -10.92
N PHE A 121 7.94 -0.67 -10.62
CA PHE A 121 8.60 -1.01 -9.34
C PHE A 121 9.90 -0.23 -9.13
N HIS A 122 10.82 -0.27 -10.10
CA HIS A 122 12.10 0.45 -9.98
C HIS A 122 11.94 1.97 -10.05
N THR A 123 10.99 2.48 -10.84
CA THR A 123 10.68 3.93 -10.89
C THR A 123 10.23 4.42 -9.52
N LEU A 124 9.39 3.64 -8.83
CA LEU A 124 8.91 3.99 -7.49
C LEU A 124 10.05 3.93 -6.46
N LEU A 125 10.96 2.95 -6.55
CA LEU A 125 12.13 2.88 -5.69
C LEU A 125 13.05 4.09 -5.86
N GLU A 126 13.36 4.48 -7.09
CA GLU A 126 14.17 5.66 -7.38
C GLU A 126 13.53 6.93 -6.81
N ALA A 127 12.20 7.08 -6.97
CA ALA A 127 11.47 8.22 -6.40
C ALA A 127 11.57 8.27 -4.86
N LEU A 128 11.58 7.12 -4.19
CA LEU A 128 11.74 7.03 -2.74
C LEU A 128 13.17 7.39 -2.30
N GLU A 129 14.18 6.94 -3.03
CA GLU A 129 15.59 7.27 -2.78
C GLU A 129 15.87 8.78 -2.93
N VAL A 130 15.22 9.44 -3.90
CA VAL A 130 15.36 10.89 -4.15
C VAL A 130 14.61 11.73 -3.12
N SER A 131 13.58 11.18 -2.46
CA SER A 131 12.80 11.90 -1.47
C SER A 131 13.63 12.24 -0.21
N GLU A 132 13.24 13.28 0.55
CA GLU A 132 13.93 13.67 1.80
C GLU A 132 14.01 12.54 2.85
N ASP A 133 13.19 11.49 2.69
CA ASP A 133 13.15 10.29 3.52
C ASP A 133 14.05 9.14 2.99
N GLY A 134 14.80 9.33 1.89
CA GLY A 134 15.52 8.29 1.16
C GLY A 134 16.49 7.44 2.01
N CYS A 135 17.15 8.04 3.01
CA CYS A 135 18.04 7.30 3.92
C CYS A 135 17.32 6.39 4.93
N LYS A 136 16.00 6.53 5.12
CA LYS A 136 15.23 5.76 6.10
C LYS A 136 14.53 4.55 5.48
N PHE A 137 14.35 4.55 4.17
CA PHE A 137 13.72 3.45 3.44
C PHE A 137 14.52 2.16 3.54
N GLU A 138 15.86 2.24 3.51
CA GLU A 138 16.73 1.06 3.58
C GLU A 138 16.60 0.29 4.90
N GLU A 139 16.24 0.99 5.98
CA GLU A 139 16.01 0.41 7.31
C GLU A 139 14.55 -0.05 7.51
N ASP A 140 13.63 0.34 6.63
CA ASP A 140 12.20 0.07 6.79
C ASP A 140 11.86 -1.37 6.40
N VAL A 141 11.29 -2.12 7.34
CA VAL A 141 10.94 -3.54 7.16
C VAL A 141 9.83 -3.72 6.10
N PHE A 142 8.88 -2.78 6.01
CA PHE A 142 7.84 -2.80 4.96
C PHE A 142 8.41 -2.53 3.57
N ILE A 143 9.49 -1.75 3.59
CA ILE A 143 10.43 -1.36 2.56
C ILE A 143 11.14 -2.53 1.87
N GLN A 144 11.94 -3.15 2.71
CA GLN A 144 12.89 -4.20 2.38
C GLN A 144 12.22 -5.51 1.98
N TYR A 145 11.01 -5.78 2.47
CA TYR A 145 10.30 -7.00 2.17
C TYR A 145 10.03 -7.20 0.66
N PRO A 146 9.34 -6.28 -0.05
CA PRO A 146 9.15 -6.40 -1.49
C PRO A 146 10.46 -6.37 -2.29
N VAL A 147 11.48 -5.62 -1.86
CA VAL A 147 12.80 -5.58 -2.53
C VAL A 147 13.49 -6.95 -2.49
N LYS A 148 13.51 -7.62 -1.33
CA LYS A 148 14.11 -8.96 -1.19
C LYS A 148 13.33 -10.01 -2.00
N LEU A 149 12.00 -9.91 -2.01
CA LEU A 149 11.17 -10.80 -2.82
C LEU A 149 11.47 -10.65 -4.31
N GLU A 150 11.57 -9.43 -4.80
CA GLU A 150 11.93 -9.12 -6.18
C GLU A 150 13.31 -9.71 -6.54
N GLN A 151 14.31 -9.50 -5.70
CA GLN A 151 15.65 -10.07 -5.89
C GLN A 151 15.62 -11.60 -5.98
N TRP A 152 14.92 -12.28 -5.07
CA TRP A 152 14.81 -13.74 -5.11
C TRP A 152 14.06 -14.24 -6.34
N LEU A 153 13.06 -13.49 -6.84
CA LEU A 153 12.36 -13.80 -8.08
C LEU A 153 13.30 -13.69 -9.29
N MET A 154 14.15 -12.64 -9.35
CA MET A 154 15.17 -12.50 -10.39
C MET A 154 16.22 -13.63 -10.35
N GLU A 155 16.69 -13.99 -9.16
CA GLU A 155 17.61 -15.12 -8.94
C GLU A 155 16.97 -16.47 -9.29
N GLY A 156 15.64 -16.55 -9.39
CA GLY A 156 14.89 -17.80 -9.55
C GLY A 156 14.87 -18.66 -8.29
N SER A 157 15.14 -18.06 -7.13
CA SER A 157 15.17 -18.71 -5.81
C SER A 157 13.75 -18.81 -5.21
N TYR A 158 12.85 -19.53 -5.89
CA TYR A 158 11.43 -19.61 -5.51
C TYR A 158 11.18 -20.23 -4.12
N ASN A 159 12.07 -21.11 -3.67
CA ASN A 159 11.97 -21.70 -2.32
C ASN A 159 12.05 -20.60 -1.24
N LYS A 160 12.95 -19.62 -1.38
CA LYS A 160 13.09 -18.50 -0.43
C LYS A 160 11.85 -17.61 -0.43
N VAL A 161 11.31 -17.34 -1.61
CA VAL A 161 10.07 -16.56 -1.79
C VAL A 161 8.89 -17.25 -1.10
N TRP A 162 8.78 -18.56 -1.27
CA TRP A 162 7.74 -19.38 -0.65
C TRP A 162 7.88 -19.42 0.88
N ASP A 163 9.10 -19.62 1.38
CA ASP A 163 9.37 -19.66 2.82
C ASP A 163 9.09 -18.30 3.48
N ALA A 164 9.46 -17.19 2.82
CA ALA A 164 9.18 -15.85 3.31
C ALA A 164 7.69 -15.49 3.32
N THR A 165 6.91 -16.05 2.39
CA THR A 165 5.47 -15.79 2.29
C THR A 165 4.60 -16.73 3.15
N LYS A 166 5.12 -17.89 3.55
CA LYS A 166 4.46 -18.82 4.46
C LYS A 166 4.91 -18.72 5.93
N GLY A 167 6.10 -18.18 6.19
CA GLY A 167 6.68 -18.08 7.53
C GLY A 167 6.34 -16.77 8.27
N GLU A 168 6.99 -16.58 9.42
CA GLU A 168 6.95 -15.35 10.25
C GLU A 168 7.60 -14.12 9.58
N GLY A 169 8.08 -14.24 8.35
CA GLY A 169 8.78 -13.16 7.63
C GLY A 169 7.85 -12.05 7.11
N VAL A 170 6.53 -12.21 7.23
CA VAL A 170 5.54 -11.27 6.72
C VAL A 170 5.39 -10.09 7.71
N PRO A 171 5.73 -8.84 7.32
CA PRO A 171 5.74 -7.70 8.24
C PRO A 171 4.35 -7.30 8.77
N SER A 172 3.28 -7.68 8.07
CA SER A 172 1.91 -7.34 8.43
C SER A 172 0.90 -8.26 7.73
N GLU A 173 -0.25 -8.47 8.36
CA GLU A 173 -1.28 -9.40 7.87
C GLU A 173 -1.85 -9.01 6.48
N GLU A 174 -1.79 -7.73 6.08
CA GLU A 174 -2.15 -7.27 4.73
C GLU A 174 -1.21 -7.81 3.64
N TYR A 175 0.06 -8.05 3.98
CA TYR A 175 1.05 -8.59 3.05
C TYR A 175 0.78 -10.08 2.77
N GLY A 176 0.09 -10.77 3.68
CA GLY A 176 -0.36 -12.15 3.50
C GLY A 176 -1.47 -12.32 2.46
N VAL A 177 -2.20 -11.25 2.11
CA VAL A 177 -3.19 -11.33 1.01
C VAL A 177 -2.50 -11.69 -0.32
N PHE A 178 -1.28 -11.20 -0.52
CA PHE A 178 -0.51 -11.46 -1.72
C PHE A 178 0.14 -12.85 -1.75
N SER A 179 0.28 -13.52 -0.60
CA SER A 179 0.74 -14.92 -0.56
C SER A 179 -0.39 -15.91 -0.87
N GLU A 180 -1.62 -15.59 -0.50
CA GLU A 180 -2.82 -16.40 -0.81
C GLU A 180 -3.25 -16.29 -2.29
N VAL A 181 -3.03 -15.14 -2.93
CA VAL A 181 -3.53 -14.83 -4.29
C VAL A 181 -2.77 -15.54 -5.44
N GLY A 182 -1.79 -16.42 -5.17
CA GLY A 182 -1.11 -17.18 -6.23
C GLY A 182 -0.15 -16.33 -7.10
N LEU A 183 0.20 -15.16 -6.58
CA LEU A 183 0.98 -14.09 -7.17
C LEU A 183 2.42 -14.51 -7.50
N ILE A 184 3.00 -15.36 -6.66
CA ILE A 184 4.30 -16.01 -6.89
C ILE A 184 4.20 -17.12 -7.95
N CYS A 185 3.05 -17.79 -8.04
CA CYS A 185 2.84 -18.91 -8.95
C CYS A 185 2.74 -18.46 -10.42
N PHE A 186 2.01 -17.38 -10.70
CA PHE A 186 1.87 -16.85 -12.08
C PHE A 186 3.19 -16.31 -12.67
N GLN A 187 4.03 -15.69 -11.84
CA GLN A 187 5.37 -15.22 -12.24
C GLN A 187 6.33 -16.38 -12.53
N SER A 188 6.29 -17.46 -11.74
CA SER A 188 7.07 -18.70 -11.98
C SER A 188 6.79 -19.30 -13.36
N GLU A 189 5.51 -19.29 -13.78
CA GLU A 189 5.09 -19.75 -15.11
C GLU A 189 5.62 -18.84 -16.23
N ARG A 190 5.51 -17.50 -16.09
CA ARG A 190 5.97 -16.54 -17.11
C ARG A 190 7.50 -16.51 -17.26
N VAL A 191 8.26 -16.58 -16.17
CA VAL A 191 9.72 -16.66 -16.20
C VAL A 191 10.19 -18.00 -16.79
N ARG A 192 9.50 -19.12 -16.51
CA ARG A 192 9.73 -20.40 -17.19
C ARG A 192 9.48 -20.32 -18.69
N LEU A 193 8.41 -19.66 -19.13
CA LEU A 193 8.09 -19.51 -20.55
C LEU A 193 9.11 -18.62 -21.29
N GLN A 194 9.60 -17.54 -20.66
CA GLN A 194 10.67 -16.72 -21.25
C GLN A 194 12.01 -17.46 -21.35
N LYS A 195 12.40 -18.23 -20.32
CA LYS A 195 13.63 -19.05 -20.36
C LYS A 195 13.51 -20.26 -21.29
N GLY A 196 12.31 -20.83 -21.46
CA GLY A 196 12.02 -21.90 -22.41
C GLY A 196 12.04 -21.45 -23.88
N SER A 197 11.63 -20.21 -24.16
CA SER A 197 11.70 -19.64 -25.52
C SER A 197 13.12 -19.29 -25.97
N CYS A 198 14.11 -19.22 -25.05
CA CYS A 198 15.51 -18.95 -25.38
C CYS A 198 16.38 -20.21 -25.56
N ARG A 199 15.80 -21.43 -25.47
CA ARG A 199 16.46 -22.70 -25.82
C ARG A 199 15.72 -23.35 -26.99
N SER A 200 15.92 -22.90 -28.22
CA SER A 200 16.85 -23.46 -29.22
C SER A 200 16.13 -23.39 -30.60
N PRO A 201 16.80 -23.34 -31.77
CA PRO A 201 17.67 -24.44 -32.20
C PRO A 201 19.00 -24.02 -32.86
N THR A 202 20.08 -24.66 -32.43
CA THR A 202 21.17 -25.13 -33.30
C THR A 202 21.50 -26.55 -32.88
#